data_AF-A0A3M1UMY8-F1
#
_entry.id   AF-A0A3M1UMY8-F1
#
_cell.length_a   1.000
_cell.length_b   1.000
_cell.length_c   1.000
_cell.angle_alpha   90.00
_cell.angle_beta   90.00
_cell.angle_gamma   90.00
#
_symmetry.space_group_name_H-M   'P 1'
#
loop_
_entity.id
_entity.type
_entity.pdbx_description
1 polymer ?
#
loop_
_entity_poly.entity_id
_entity_poly.type
_entity_poly.pdbx_seq_one_letter_code
_entity_poly.pdbx_strand_id
1 'polypeptide(L)'
;LREPLDQVERKIRTMPTDPARVRRTDPGNPDLCPVWQFHMVYSDDATRRWVREGCTSAGIGCLDCKQPVIDAIRAELTPIHERAEQFEKDPATVRNVIEEGCEQAREVARETLAEVREAMGLNYK
;
A
#
# COMPACT_ATOMS: atom_id res chain seq x y z
N LEU A 1 -0.85 -4.52 -4.55
CA LEU A 1 -1.73 -5.40 -3.75
C LEU A 1 -1.97 -6.77 -4.37
N ARG A 2 -2.02 -6.93 -5.70
CA ARG A 2 -2.13 -8.26 -6.36
C ARG A 2 -0.93 -8.64 -7.24
N GLU A 3 0.10 -7.79 -7.26
CA GLU A 3 1.31 -8.10 -8.01
C GLU A 3 2.09 -9.22 -7.31
N PRO A 4 2.64 -10.20 -8.02
CA PRO A 4 3.48 -11.24 -7.42
C PRO A 4 4.58 -10.66 -6.53
N LEU A 5 4.84 -11.31 -5.39
CA LEU A 5 5.75 -10.77 -4.36
C LEU A 5 7.18 -10.57 -4.88
N ASP A 6 7.63 -11.40 -5.84
CA ASP A 6 8.91 -11.26 -6.53
C ASP A 6 8.98 -9.98 -7.38
N GLN A 7 7.86 -9.60 -8.01
CA GLN A 7 7.79 -8.34 -8.77
C GLN A 7 7.80 -7.13 -7.85
N VAL A 8 7.12 -7.21 -6.71
CA VAL A 8 7.15 -6.15 -5.68
C VAL A 8 8.57 -5.97 -5.15
N GLU A 9 9.23 -7.07 -4.79
CA GLU A 9 10.63 -7.06 -4.36
C GLU A 9 11.53 -6.42 -5.43
N ARG A 10 11.41 -6.86 -6.69
CA ARG A 10 12.20 -6.32 -7.80
C ARG A 10 12.01 -4.81 -7.94
N LYS A 11 10.78 -4.31 -7.88
CA LYS A 11 10.47 -2.87 -7.99
C LYS A 11 11.15 -2.06 -6.89
N ILE A 12 11.15 -2.54 -5.65
CA ILE A 12 11.81 -1.88 -4.53
C ILE A 12 13.33 -1.93 -4.73
N ARG A 13 13.89 -3.08 -5.10
CA ARG A 13 15.34 -3.23 -5.35
C ARG A 13 15.83 -2.25 -6.42
N THR A 14 15.07 -2.05 -7.49
CA THR A 14 15.42 -1.15 -8.60
C THR A 14 14.96 0.30 -8.42
N MET A 15 14.25 0.65 -7.34
CA MET A 15 13.77 2.01 -7.16
C MET A 15 14.95 3.01 -7.05
N PRO A 16 14.83 4.23 -7.61
CA PRO A 16 15.84 5.26 -7.44
C PRO A 16 16.13 5.55 -5.97
N THR A 17 17.40 5.83 -5.67
CA THR A 17 17.85 6.29 -4.36
C THR A 17 18.34 7.73 -4.45
N ASP A 18 19.00 8.24 -3.42
CA ASP A 18 19.69 9.52 -3.47
C ASP A 18 20.57 9.63 -4.73
N PRO A 19 20.30 10.60 -5.64
CA PRO A 19 21.07 10.78 -6.87
C PRO A 19 22.54 11.11 -6.64
N ALA A 20 22.89 11.71 -5.49
CA ALA A 20 24.27 12.03 -5.14
C ALA A 20 25.07 10.78 -4.75
N ARG A 21 24.39 9.68 -4.38
CA ARG A 21 25.02 8.43 -3.95
C ARG A 21 25.23 7.49 -5.12
N VAL A 22 26.27 7.74 -5.91
CA VAL A 22 26.57 6.98 -7.14
C VAL A 22 27.28 5.66 -6.84
N ARG A 23 28.20 5.63 -5.87
CA ARG A 23 28.95 4.44 -5.47
C ARG A 23 28.55 3.99 -4.06
N ARG A 24 28.80 2.71 -3.74
CA ARG A 24 28.52 2.16 -2.39
C ARG A 24 29.25 2.94 -1.28
N THR A 25 30.48 3.38 -1.56
CA THR A 25 31.35 4.13 -0.65
C THR A 25 31.00 5.62 -0.55
N ASP A 26 30.10 6.12 -1.40
CA ASP A 26 29.67 7.51 -1.33
C ASP A 26 28.64 7.64 -0.20
N PRO A 27 28.78 8.64 0.68
CA PRO A 27 27.77 8.93 1.69
C PRO A 27 26.48 9.37 1.01
N GLY A 28 25.35 8.88 1.52
CA GLY A 28 24.02 9.30 1.06
C GLY A 28 23.33 10.24 2.01
N ASN A 29 22.28 10.89 1.52
CA ASN A 29 21.35 11.68 2.31
C ASN A 29 19.96 10.99 2.33
N PRO A 30 19.54 10.39 3.46
CA PRO A 30 18.21 9.82 3.61
C PRO A 30 17.07 10.80 3.27
N ASP A 31 17.24 12.10 3.54
CA ASP A 31 16.19 13.11 3.30
C ASP A 31 15.99 13.41 1.81
N LEU A 32 16.95 13.04 0.95
CA LEU A 32 16.86 13.11 -0.52
C LEU A 32 16.55 11.75 -1.16
N CYS A 33 16.42 10.70 -0.37
CA CYS A 33 16.23 9.34 -0.86
C CYS A 33 14.75 8.92 -0.78
N PRO A 34 14.08 8.58 -1.89
CA PRO A 34 12.69 8.14 -1.87
C PRO A 34 12.43 6.89 -1.00
N VAL A 35 13.45 6.03 -0.81
CA VAL A 35 13.38 4.86 0.07
C VAL A 35 13.10 5.24 1.53
N TRP A 36 13.53 6.43 1.97
CA TRP A 36 13.34 6.86 3.35
C TRP A 36 11.87 6.98 3.73
N GLN A 37 11.00 7.39 2.80
CA GLN A 37 9.56 7.45 3.04
C GLN A 37 8.97 6.09 3.40
N PHE A 38 9.49 5.01 2.80
CA PHE A 38 9.09 3.66 3.17
C PHE A 38 9.59 3.27 4.55
N HIS A 39 10.80 3.65 4.96
CA HIS A 39 11.27 3.41 6.33
C HIS A 39 10.43 4.13 7.39
N MET A 40 9.87 5.30 7.09
CA MET A 40 8.97 5.98 8.03
C MET A 40 7.67 5.19 8.27
N VAL A 41 7.22 4.41 7.29
CA VAL A 41 6.01 3.60 7.37
C VAL A 41 6.29 2.19 7.89
N TYR A 42 7.33 1.54 7.38
CA TYR A 42 7.55 0.09 7.54
C TYR A 42 8.64 -0.29 8.54
N SER A 43 9.45 0.66 9.00
CA SER A 43 10.59 0.36 9.88
C SER A 43 10.39 0.94 11.27
N ASP A 44 10.88 0.21 12.27
CA ASP A 44 10.96 0.68 13.66
C ASP A 44 12.08 1.70 13.87
N ASP A 45 12.14 2.29 15.07
CA ASP A 45 13.16 3.29 15.42
C ASP A 45 14.58 2.74 15.42
N ALA A 46 14.77 1.46 15.70
CA ALA A 46 16.09 0.83 15.65
C ALA A 46 16.61 0.74 14.21
N THR A 47 15.77 0.23 13.31
CA THR A 47 16.08 0.12 11.88
C THR A 47 16.26 1.50 11.26
N ARG A 48 15.42 2.47 11.59
CA ARG A 48 15.56 3.86 11.11
C ARG A 48 16.89 4.48 11.51
N ARG A 49 17.34 4.28 12.75
CA ARG A 49 18.66 4.75 13.23
C ARG A 49 19.80 4.06 12.49
N TRP A 50 19.76 2.74 12.38
CA TRP A 50 20.73 1.95 11.62
C TRP A 50 20.85 2.43 10.15
N VAL A 51 19.72 2.71 9.49
CA VAL A 51 19.71 3.25 8.13
C VAL A 51 20.32 4.64 8.08
N ARG A 52 19.95 5.56 8.98
CA ARG A 52 20.51 6.91 8.98
C ARG A 52 22.02 6.89 9.18
N GLU A 53 22.50 6.14 10.17
CA GLU A 53 23.93 6.01 10.45
C GLU A 53 24.66 5.33 9.29
N GLY A 54 24.18 4.19 8.81
CA GLY A 54 24.82 3.43 7.74
C GLY A 54 24.80 4.11 6.37
N CYS A 55 23.73 4.85 6.05
CA CYS A 55 23.61 5.56 4.78
C CYS A 55 24.51 6.80 4.74
N THR A 56 24.52 7.61 5.81
CA THR A 56 25.31 8.84 5.89
C THR A 56 26.80 8.59 6.07
N SER A 57 27.19 7.47 6.69
CA SER A 57 28.59 7.04 6.81
C SER A 57 29.08 6.17 5.66
N ALA A 58 28.21 5.83 4.69
CA ALA A 58 28.46 4.82 3.66
C ALA A 58 28.80 3.40 4.19
N GLY A 59 28.42 3.09 5.44
CA GLY A 59 28.60 1.77 6.06
C GLY A 59 27.70 0.65 5.49
N ILE A 60 26.55 0.97 4.89
CA ILE A 60 25.62 -0.01 4.29
C ILE A 60 25.30 0.35 2.83
N GLY A 61 25.08 -0.65 1.98
CA GLY A 61 24.65 -0.41 0.59
C GLY A 61 23.18 0.00 0.47
N CYS A 62 22.80 0.61 -0.67
CA CYS A 62 21.40 0.93 -0.96
C CYS A 62 20.49 -0.32 -0.98
N LEU A 63 21.02 -1.48 -1.39
CA LEU A 63 20.27 -2.74 -1.35
C LEU A 63 20.09 -3.26 0.07
N ASP A 64 21.13 -3.15 0.91
CA ASP A 64 21.08 -3.54 2.32
C ASP A 64 20.00 -2.71 3.05
N CYS A 65 20.00 -1.39 2.82
CA CYS A 65 19.00 -0.45 3.33
C CYS A 65 17.56 -0.84 2.92
N LYS A 66 17.35 -1.31 1.69
CA LYS A 66 16.02 -1.67 1.17
C LYS A 66 15.50 -3.00 1.74
N GLN A 67 16.36 -3.89 2.23
CA GLN A 67 15.96 -5.24 2.62
C GLN A 67 14.88 -5.25 3.74
N PRO A 68 15.02 -4.50 4.85
CA PRO A 68 13.97 -4.44 5.87
C PRO A 68 12.61 -3.94 5.35
N VAL A 69 12.62 -3.02 4.38
CA VAL A 69 11.39 -2.53 3.74
C VAL A 69 10.75 -3.61 2.88
N ILE A 70 11.55 -4.34 2.10
CA ILE A 70 11.08 -5.46 1.28
C ILE A 70 10.43 -6.51 2.17
N ASP A 71 11.10 -6.89 3.26
CA ASP A 71 10.61 -7.92 4.18
C ASP A 71 9.29 -7.51 4.85
N ALA A 72 9.20 -6.26 5.30
CA ALA A 72 7.98 -5.71 5.90
C ALA A 72 6.81 -5.65 4.90
N ILE A 73 7.05 -5.17 3.67
CA ILE A 73 6.02 -5.12 2.61
C ILE A 73 5.57 -6.54 2.24
N ARG A 74 6.49 -7.51 2.15
CA ARG A 74 6.13 -8.90 1.89
C ARG A 74 5.26 -9.47 3.01
N ALA A 75 5.63 -9.21 4.26
CA ALA A 75 4.83 -9.64 5.42
C ALA A 75 3.41 -9.05 5.41
N GLU A 76 3.25 -7.79 5.00
CA GLU A 76 1.93 -7.16 4.86
C GLU A 76 1.12 -7.73 3.67
N LEU A 77 1.76 -7.94 2.53
CA LEU A 77 1.09 -8.39 1.31
C LEU A 77 0.69 -9.87 1.34
N THR A 78 1.43 -10.73 2.04
CA THR A 78 1.12 -12.17 2.15
C THR A 78 -0.33 -12.43 2.56
N PRO A 79 -0.84 -11.93 3.71
CA PRO A 79 -2.23 -12.18 4.11
C PRO A 79 -3.27 -11.50 3.19
N ILE A 80 -2.88 -10.46 2.43
CA ILE A 80 -3.76 -9.86 1.41
C ILE A 80 -3.90 -10.80 0.22
N HIS A 81 -2.79 -11.39 -0.23
CA HIS A 81 -2.76 -12.36 -1.33
C HIS A 81 -3.53 -13.63 -0.98
N GLU A 82 -3.31 -14.19 0.21
CA GLU A 82 -4.01 -15.39 0.68
C GLU A 82 -5.53 -15.20 0.70
N ARG A 83 -6.00 -14.04 1.19
CA ARG A 83 -7.43 -13.69 1.17
C ARG A 83 -7.94 -13.48 -0.25
N ALA A 84 -7.17 -12.81 -1.11
CA ALA A 84 -7.55 -12.58 -2.50
C ALA A 84 -7.72 -13.90 -3.27
N GLU A 85 -6.83 -14.87 -3.04
CA GLU A 85 -6.88 -16.18 -3.70
C GLU A 85 -8.20 -16.93 -3.40
N GLN A 86 -8.75 -16.79 -2.18
CA GLN A 86 -10.04 -17.37 -1.82
C GLN A 86 -11.18 -16.82 -2.71
N PHE A 87 -11.18 -15.50 -2.95
CA PHE A 87 -12.16 -14.84 -3.81
C PHE A 87 -11.94 -15.09 -5.30
N GLU A 88 -10.70 -15.30 -5.73
CA GLU A 88 -10.39 -15.67 -7.11
C GLU A 88 -10.86 -17.09 -7.44
N LYS A 89 -10.78 -18.01 -6.48
CA LYS A 89 -11.31 -19.38 -6.60
C LYS A 89 -12.83 -19.45 -6.59
N ASP A 90 -13.49 -18.50 -5.93
CA ASP A 90 -14.96 -18.39 -5.93
C ASP A 90 -15.46 -16.98 -6.29
N PRO A 91 -15.58 -16.69 -7.60
CA PRO A 91 -16.14 -15.42 -8.07
C PRO A 91 -17.62 -15.22 -7.72
N ALA A 92 -18.37 -16.27 -7.35
CA ALA A 92 -19.77 -16.12 -6.95
C ALA A 92 -19.88 -15.40 -5.60
N THR A 93 -19.01 -15.73 -4.65
CA THR A 93 -18.93 -15.02 -3.36
C THR A 93 -18.73 -13.50 -3.55
N VAL A 94 -17.85 -13.08 -4.48
CA VAL A 94 -17.63 -11.65 -4.76
C VAL A 94 -18.90 -10.99 -5.31
N ARG A 95 -19.62 -11.65 -6.22
CA ARG A 95 -20.87 -11.12 -6.78
C ARG A 95 -21.94 -10.99 -5.70
N ASN A 96 -22.10 -11.98 -4.84
CA ASN A 96 -23.08 -11.96 -3.76
C ASN A 96 -22.82 -10.77 -2.80
N VAL A 97 -21.55 -10.56 -2.40
CA VAL A 97 -21.17 -9.42 -1.55
C VAL A 97 -21.53 -8.07 -2.22
N ILE A 98 -21.32 -7.95 -3.54
CA ILE A 98 -21.69 -6.75 -4.28
C ILE A 98 -23.22 -6.58 -4.36
N GLU A 99 -23.95 -7.66 -4.61
CA GLU A 99 -25.41 -7.65 -4.71
C GLU A 99 -26.05 -7.24 -3.38
N GLU A 100 -25.61 -7.82 -2.26
CA GLU A 100 -26.04 -7.47 -0.91
C GLU A 100 -25.76 -5.99 -0.60
N GLY A 101 -24.55 -5.50 -0.92
CA GLY A 101 -24.20 -4.09 -0.74
C GLY A 101 -25.05 -3.15 -1.61
N CYS A 102 -25.37 -3.56 -2.84
CA CYS A 102 -26.27 -2.81 -3.72
C CYS A 102 -27.71 -2.77 -3.18
N GLU A 103 -28.20 -3.84 -2.57
CA GLU A 103 -29.52 -3.87 -1.94
C GLU A 103 -29.60 -2.89 -0.77
N GLN A 104 -28.65 -2.95 0.15
CA GLN A 104 -28.56 -2.01 1.29
C GLN A 104 -28.46 -0.55 0.81
N ALA A 105 -27.61 -0.28 -0.18
CA ALA A 105 -27.47 1.05 -0.74
C ALA A 105 -28.77 1.55 -1.42
N ARG A 106 -29.52 0.66 -2.08
CA ARG A 106 -30.80 1.00 -2.71
C ARG A 106 -31.87 1.36 -1.68
N GLU A 107 -31.90 0.72 -0.52
CA GLU A 107 -32.82 1.06 0.56
C GLU A 107 -32.59 2.50 1.03
N VAL A 108 -31.34 2.82 1.40
CA VAL A 108 -30.95 4.17 1.83
C VAL A 108 -31.22 5.21 0.73
N ALA A 109 -30.94 4.87 -0.54
CA ALA A 109 -31.19 5.76 -1.66
C ALA A 109 -32.70 6.01 -1.89
N ARG A 110 -33.55 5.01 -1.66
CA ARG A 110 -35.02 5.16 -1.78
C ARG A 110 -35.56 6.10 -0.72
N GLU A 111 -35.11 5.97 0.53
CA GLU A 111 -35.49 6.85 1.63
C GLU A 111 -35.07 8.29 1.32
N THR A 112 -33.81 8.49 0.93
CA THR A 112 -33.30 9.81 0.51
C THR A 112 -34.12 10.41 -0.63
N LEU A 113 -34.45 9.61 -1.65
CA LEU A 113 -35.25 10.09 -2.78
C LEU A 113 -36.70 10.40 -2.42
N ALA A 114 -37.26 9.76 -1.38
CA ALA A 114 -38.58 10.12 -0.88
C ALA A 114 -38.57 11.53 -0.26
N GLU A 115 -37.58 11.81 0.60
CA GLU A 115 -37.38 13.13 1.20
C GLU A 115 -37.14 14.21 0.15
N VAL A 116 -36.29 13.94 -0.85
CA VAL A 116 -36.02 14.87 -1.95
C VAL A 116 -37.30 15.17 -2.74
N ARG A 117 -38.10 14.15 -3.06
CA ARG A 117 -39.37 14.35 -3.78
C ARG A 117 -40.38 15.13 -2.96
N GLU A 118 -40.44 14.90 -1.65
CA GLU A 118 -41.28 15.67 -0.73
C GLU A 118 -40.88 17.15 -0.72
N ALA A 119 -39.59 17.44 -0.50
CA ALA A 119 -39.06 18.79 -0.48
C ALA A 119 -39.24 19.54 -1.80
N MET A 120 -39.20 18.82 -2.93
CA MET A 120 -39.44 19.38 -4.26
C MET A 120 -40.92 19.47 -4.67
N GLY A 121 -41.85 18.96 -3.84
CA GLY A 121 -43.27 18.93 -4.18
C GLY A 121 -43.63 17.96 -5.33
N LEU A 122 -42.82 16.93 -5.55
CA LEU A 122 -43.04 15.91 -6.59
C LEU A 122 -43.83 14.68 -6.11
N ASN A 123 -44.40 14.72 -4.91
CA ASN A 123 -45.24 13.63 -4.38
C ASN A 123 -46.67 13.73 -4.93
N TYR A 124 -46.89 13.21 -6.14
CA TYR A 124 -48.22 13.07 -6.73
C TYR A 124 -48.87 11.76 -6.23
N LYS A 125 -50.10 11.85 -5.72
CA LYS A 125 -50.95 10.70 -5.36
C LYS A 125 -51.61 10.09 -6.59
#